data_AF-A0A3N8HHM0-F1
#
_entry.id   AF-A0A3N8HHM0-F1
#
_cell.length_a   1.000
_cell.length_b   1.000
_cell.length_c   1.000
_cell.angle_alpha   90.00
_cell.angle_beta   90.00
_cell.angle_gamma   90.00
#
_symmetry.space_group_name_H-M   'P 1'
#
loop_
_entity.id
_entity.type
_entity.pdbx_description
1 polymer ?
#
loop_
_entity_poly.entity_id
_entity_poly.type
_entity_poly.pdbx_seq_one_letter_code
_entity_poly.pdbx_strand_id
1 'polypeptide(L)'
;MAWPDVARADDWGCQVMLCLSNPGGPEQYAECVPPIERLWAALRDGDPFPTCDLATAGTLNGAARNNIHSAHYSATSAVHLLQQVVRPGEGDR
;
A
#
# COMPACT_ATOMS: atom_id res chain seq x y z
N MET A 1 -26.16 14.63 -15.47
CA MET A 1 -24.93 14.75 -14.65
C MET A 1 -23.93 13.75 -15.20
N ALA A 2 -23.07 14.19 -16.11
CA ALA A 2 -21.95 13.37 -16.57
C ALA A 2 -20.82 13.55 -15.54
N TRP A 3 -20.44 12.47 -14.88
CA TRP A 3 -19.24 12.47 -14.05
C TRP A 3 -18.06 12.45 -15.02
N PRO A 4 -17.04 13.30 -14.84
CA PRO A 4 -15.87 13.26 -15.70
C PRO A 4 -15.36 11.82 -15.69
N ASP A 5 -15.09 11.31 -16.89
CA ASP A 5 -14.57 9.98 -17.17
C ASP A 5 -13.80 9.44 -15.95
N VAL A 6 -14.42 8.50 -15.22
CA VAL A 6 -13.65 7.70 -14.28
C VAL A 6 -12.67 6.99 -15.17
N ALA A 7 -11.45 7.52 -15.26
CA ALA A 7 -10.36 6.89 -15.98
C ALA A 7 -10.41 5.44 -15.53
N ARG A 8 -10.64 4.52 -16.47
CA ARG A 8 -10.72 3.09 -16.20
C ARG A 8 -9.29 2.64 -15.91
N ALA A 9 -8.75 3.06 -14.77
CA ALA A 9 -7.55 2.51 -14.20
C ALA A 9 -7.80 1.01 -14.11
N ASP A 10 -6.95 0.22 -14.73
CA ASP A 10 -7.04 -1.21 -14.58
C ASP A 10 -6.79 -1.52 -13.11
N ASP A 11 -7.80 -2.08 -12.43
CA ASP A 11 -7.72 -2.45 -11.01
C ASP A 11 -6.62 -3.50 -10.73
N TRP A 12 -5.95 -3.98 -11.78
CA TRP A 12 -4.88 -4.98 -11.72
C TRP A 12 -3.78 -4.59 -10.75
N GLY A 13 -3.28 -3.35 -10.77
CA GLY A 13 -2.23 -2.93 -9.83
C GLY A 13 -2.71 -2.93 -8.38
N CYS A 14 -3.98 -2.59 -8.15
CA CYS A 14 -4.57 -2.67 -6.81
C CYS A 14 -4.78 -4.12 -6.35
N GLN A 15 -5.16 -5.02 -7.27
CA GLN A 15 -5.26 -6.46 -7.00
C GLN A 15 -3.89 -7.04 -6.64
N VAL A 16 -2.83 -6.67 -7.39
CA VAL A 16 -1.45 -7.10 -7.11
C VAL A 16 -1.01 -6.67 -5.70
N MET A 17 -1.24 -5.41 -5.34
CA MET A 17 -0.86 -4.87 -4.02
C MET A 17 -1.62 -5.58 -2.88
N LEU A 18 -2.91 -5.85 -3.08
CA LEU A 18 -3.72 -6.60 -2.12
C LEU A 18 -3.20 -8.03 -1.96
N CYS A 19 -2.94 -8.72 -3.07
CA CYS A 19 -2.49 -10.11 -3.06
C CYS A 19 -1.09 -10.28 -2.46
N LEU A 20 -0.14 -9.39 -2.75
CA LEU A 20 1.19 -9.38 -2.13
C LEU A 20 1.15 -9.15 -0.61
N SER A 21 0.10 -8.50 -0.11
CA SER A 21 -0.08 -8.25 1.33
C SER A 21 -0.55 -9.48 2.11
N ASN A 22 -0.86 -10.59 1.42
CA ASN A 22 -1.30 -11.81 2.07
C ASN A 22 -0.12 -12.54 2.78
N PRO A 23 -0.15 -12.73 4.11
CA PRO A 23 0.94 -13.39 4.83
C PRO A 23 1.13 -14.87 4.46
N GLY A 24 0.13 -15.53 3.89
CA GLY A 24 0.25 -16.91 3.39
C GLY A 24 0.85 -17.02 1.98
N GLY A 25 1.24 -15.90 1.38
CA GLY A 25 1.86 -15.82 0.06
C GLY A 25 0.94 -15.21 -1.00
N PRO A 26 1.52 -14.64 -2.07
CA PRO A 26 0.78 -13.85 -3.04
C PRO A 26 -0.22 -14.65 -3.87
N GLU A 27 -0.08 -15.98 -3.94
CA GLU A 27 -0.91 -16.87 -4.77
C GLU A 27 -1.73 -17.87 -3.94
N GLN A 28 -1.82 -17.69 -2.61
CA GLN A 28 -2.54 -18.64 -1.73
C GLN A 28 -4.03 -18.77 -2.13
N TYR A 29 -4.64 -17.68 -2.56
CA TYR A 29 -6.03 -17.63 -3.02
C TYR A 29 -6.08 -17.67 -4.54
N ALA A 30 -7.03 -18.43 -5.08
CA ALA A 30 -7.15 -18.64 -6.53
C ALA A 30 -7.38 -17.32 -7.28
N GLU A 31 -8.07 -16.36 -6.66
CA GLU A 31 -8.31 -15.02 -7.20
C GLU A 31 -7.01 -14.21 -7.36
N CYS A 32 -5.97 -14.54 -6.60
CA CYS A 32 -4.68 -13.87 -6.66
C CYS A 32 -3.69 -14.51 -7.64
N VAL A 33 -3.95 -15.72 -8.14
CA VAL A 33 -3.05 -16.38 -9.10
C VAL A 33 -2.93 -15.58 -10.41
N PRO A 34 -4.02 -15.22 -11.13
CA PRO A 34 -3.91 -14.48 -12.39
C PRO A 34 -3.21 -13.11 -12.29
N PRO A 35 -3.53 -12.22 -11.32
CA PRO A 35 -2.87 -10.92 -11.26
C PRO A 35 -1.38 -11.01 -10.89
N ILE A 36 -0.98 -12.01 -10.10
CA ILE A 36 0.41 -12.20 -9.69
C ILE A 36 1.24 -12.87 -10.80
N GLU A 37 0.69 -13.84 -11.53
CA GLU A 37 1.36 -14.39 -12.71
C GLU A 37 1.60 -13.31 -13.78
N ARG A 38 0.62 -12.41 -13.99
CA ARG A 38 0.79 -11.23 -14.87
C ARG A 38 1.90 -10.32 -14.36
N LEU A 39 2.03 -10.12 -13.04
CA LEU A 39 3.14 -9.36 -12.45
C LEU A 39 4.49 -10.01 -12.78
N TRP A 40 4.62 -11.33 -12.59
CA TRP A 40 5.87 -12.03 -12.88
C TRP A 40 6.23 -12.02 -14.37
N ALA A 41 5.25 -12.05 -15.27
CA ALA A 41 5.49 -11.86 -16.69
C ALA A 41 6.06 -10.45 -16.98
N ALA A 42 5.36 -9.40 -16.53
CA ALA A 42 5.76 -8.01 -16.74
C ALA A 42 7.19 -7.74 -16.20
N LEU A 43 7.48 -8.18 -14.96
CA LEU A 43 8.79 -7.98 -14.36
C LEU A 43 9.93 -8.72 -15.10
N ARG A 44 9.65 -9.89 -15.69
CA ARG A 44 10.63 -10.61 -16.52
C ARG A 44 10.92 -9.88 -17.83
N ASP A 45 9.93 -9.19 -18.37
CA ASP A 45 10.04 -8.40 -19.59
C ASP A 45 10.67 -7.01 -19.34
N GLY A 46 10.92 -6.66 -18.07
CA GLY A 46 11.52 -5.40 -17.66
C GLY A 46 10.52 -4.25 -17.51
N ASP A 47 9.22 -4.56 -17.52
CA ASP A 47 8.17 -3.58 -17.28
C ASP A 47 8.23 -3.05 -15.83
N PRO A 48 7.77 -1.80 -15.61
CA PRO A 48 7.68 -1.24 -14.27
C PRO A 48 6.64 -1.99 -13.41
N PHE A 49 6.85 -1.94 -12.09
CA PHE A 49 5.86 -2.42 -11.12
C PHE A 49 4.52 -1.68 -11.29
N PRO A 50 3.36 -2.37 -11.22
CA PRO A 50 2.07 -1.76 -11.51
C PRO A 50 1.71 -0.66 -10.53
N THR A 51 0.98 0.34 -11.02
CA THR A 51 0.44 1.43 -10.20
C THR A 51 -0.99 1.12 -9.77
N CYS A 52 -1.40 1.65 -8.62
CA CYS A 52 -2.76 1.51 -8.09
C CYS A 52 -3.29 2.88 -7.68
N ASP A 53 -4.30 3.39 -8.38
CA ASP A 53 -4.84 4.73 -8.15
C ASP A 53 -5.60 4.88 -6.82
N LEU A 54 -5.95 3.77 -6.14
CA LEU A 54 -6.46 3.83 -4.77
C LEU A 54 -5.42 4.37 -3.78
N ALA A 55 -4.11 4.23 -4.08
CA ALA A 55 -3.05 4.88 -3.31
C ALA A 55 -3.12 6.42 -3.39
N THR A 56 -3.82 6.96 -4.40
CA THR A 56 -4.06 8.40 -4.55
C THR A 56 -5.22 8.89 -3.66
N ALA A 57 -6.21 8.04 -3.37
CA ALA A 57 -7.36 8.41 -2.52
C ALA A 57 -6.99 8.56 -1.03
N GLY A 58 -5.94 7.85 -0.56
CA GLY A 58 -5.35 8.06 0.77
C GLY A 58 -4.41 9.27 0.86
N THR A 59 -4.03 9.85 -0.29
CA THR A 59 -3.06 10.97 -0.38
C THR A 59 -3.71 12.30 -0.76
N LEU A 60 -5.04 12.46 -0.62
CA LEU A 60 -5.68 13.79 -0.63
C LEU A 60 -5.28 14.71 0.55
N ASN A 61 -4.22 14.36 1.30
CA ASN A 61 -3.50 15.26 2.21
C ASN A 61 -2.01 15.50 1.83
N GLY A 62 -1.55 15.04 0.65
CA GLY A 62 -0.15 15.19 0.27
C GLY A 62 0.05 15.03 -1.23
N ALA A 63 0.12 16.16 -1.92
CA ALA A 63 0.37 16.25 -3.35
C ALA A 63 1.47 15.30 -3.83
N ALA A 64 1.16 14.53 -4.87
CA ALA A 64 2.11 13.71 -5.61
C ALA A 64 3.37 14.53 -5.99
N ARG A 65 4.52 14.14 -5.43
CA ARG A 65 5.84 14.54 -5.89
C ARG A 65 6.57 13.27 -6.31
N ASN A 66 6.61 13.02 -7.62
CA ASN A 66 7.52 12.02 -8.18
C ASN A 66 8.93 12.61 -8.20
N ASN A 67 9.73 12.27 -7.19
CA ASN A 67 11.18 12.29 -7.27
C ASN A 67 11.74 11.39 -6.17
N ILE A 68 12.46 10.36 -6.61
CA ILE A 68 13.31 9.46 -5.84
C ILE A 68 14.01 10.21 -4.70
N HIS A 69 13.54 10.01 -3.47
CA HIS A 69 14.30 10.20 -2.24
C HIS A 69 13.68 9.29 -1.18
N SER A 70 14.48 8.38 -0.63
CA SER A 70 14.07 7.42 0.40
C SER A 70 13.25 8.10 1.49
N ALA A 71 11.98 7.73 1.61
CA ALA A 71 11.13 8.11 2.72
C ALA A 71 11.64 7.39 3.98
N HIS A 72 12.63 7.98 4.64
CA HIS A 72 12.97 7.61 6.00
C HIS A 72 11.78 7.96 6.90
N TYR A 73 11.06 6.95 7.36
CA TYR A 73 10.16 7.11 8.49
C TYR A 73 11.01 7.57 9.68
N SER A 74 10.73 8.74 10.23
CA SER A 74 11.37 9.15 11.48
C SER A 74 10.73 8.33 12.61
N ALA A 75 11.42 7.28 13.04
CA ALA A 75 11.00 6.37 14.11
C ALA A 75 10.67 7.09 15.44
N THR A 76 11.04 8.37 15.57
CA THR A 76 10.84 9.20 16.75
C THR A 76 9.37 9.57 17.00
N SER A 77 8.51 9.60 15.97
CA SER A 77 7.11 10.04 16.14
C SER A 77 6.18 8.93 16.66
N ALA A 78 6.42 7.66 16.28
CA ALA A 78 5.64 6.53 16.75
C ALA A 78 5.92 6.17 18.22
N VAL A 79 7.18 6.32 18.67
CA VAL A 79 7.56 6.08 20.08
C VAL A 79 6.85 7.06 21.02
N HIS A 80 6.66 8.32 20.60
CA HIS A 80 5.98 9.32 21.43
C HIS A 80 4.46 9.11 21.53
N LEU A 81 3.83 8.44 20.56
CA LEU A 81 2.41 8.07 20.63
C LEU A 81 2.18 6.82 21.49
N LEU A 82 3.12 5.86 21.48
CA LEU A 82 3.01 4.64 22.29
C LEU A 82 3.25 4.90 23.79
N GLN A 83 4.04 5.92 24.15
CA GLN A 83 4.26 6.33 25.55
C GLN A 83 3.01 6.92 26.23
N GLN A 84 1.97 7.29 25.47
CA GLN A 84 0.73 7.85 26.00
C GLN A 84 -0.30 6.77 26.39
N VAL A 85 -0.08 5.52 25.96
CA VAL A 85 -1.00 4.39 26.17
C VAL A 85 -0.59 3.55 27.39
N VAL A 86 0.65 3.68 27.87
CA VAL A 86 1.05 3.14 29.18
C VAL A 86 0.49 4.07 30.25
N ARG A 87 -0.61 3.66 30.88
CA ARG A 87 -1.04 4.27 32.14
C ARG A 87 -0.07 3.82 33.23
N PRO A 88 0.58 4.71 33.99
CA PRO A 88 1.23 4.33 35.22
C PRO A 88 0.13 3.97 36.24
N GLY A 89 -0.16 2.67 36.37
CA GLY A 89 -0.95 2.11 37.46
C GLY A 89 -0.01 1.66 38.57
N GLU A 90 0.51 2.61 39.34
CA GLU A 90 1.24 2.31 40.58
C GLU A 90 0.21 2.01 41.67
N GLY A 91 -0.01 0.71 41.91
CA GLY A 91 -0.85 0.20 43.00
C GLY A 91 0.02 -0.15 44.21
N ASP A 92 -0.07 0.71 45.22
CA ASP A 92 0.37 0.48 46.60
C ASP A 92 -0.47 -0.63 47.26
N ARG A 93 0.19 -1.72 47.70
CA ARG A 93 0.15 -2.29 49.07
C ARG A 93 0.64 -3.74 49.13
#